data_AF-A0A3D1WPL3-F1
#
_entry.id   AF-A0A3D1WPL3-F1
#
_cell.length_a   1.000
_cell.length_b   1.000
_cell.length_c   1.000
_cell.angle_alpha   90.00
_cell.angle_beta   90.00
_cell.angle_gamma   90.00
#
_symmetry.space_group_name_H-M   'P 1'
#
loop_
_entity.id
_entity.type
_entity.pdbx_description
1 polymer ?
#
loop_
_entity_poly.entity_id
_entity_poly.type
_entity_poly.pdbx_seq_one_letter_code
_entity_poly.pdbx_strand_id
1 'polypeptide(L)'
;MQQNMLQNFTNSFCIDGEGVIEKNVAAGVKTLNLLTSNPLLAAKKYQQHSLAGKIIVKPDEIKFSTIKKLQKQGIDLALYIDLSCYDEKQLEKFSALNMPVFIPLFDNLKKTGEIASQYGISPAKLIEDMGFLDRDCTIVGGEYADKDDLEILGLYGAKMAVCPIFQSQQGETFSNVVLMQKMGLKVQLGSGGNAEINMTGEANYLYLTTLSLLENPQAVSREEIQRMTGENYEN
;
A
#
# COMPACT_ATOMS: atom_id res chain seq x y z
N MET A 1 2.77 26.36 -24.54
CA MET A 1 2.35 24.99 -24.91
C MET A 1 2.07 24.20 -23.63
N GLN A 2 0.93 24.47 -22.99
CA GLN A 2 0.42 23.73 -21.85
C GLN A 2 -0.88 23.07 -22.33
N GLN A 3 -0.80 21.82 -22.77
CA GLN A 3 -1.97 20.99 -23.06
C GLN A 3 -1.47 19.54 -23.21
N ASN A 4 -2.17 18.60 -22.56
CA ASN A 4 -2.03 17.15 -22.63
C ASN A 4 -1.01 16.46 -21.70
N MET A 5 -1.15 16.64 -20.39
CA MET A 5 -0.91 15.53 -19.45
C MET A 5 -2.24 15.10 -18.85
N LEU A 6 -3.01 14.33 -19.62
CA LEU A 6 -4.09 13.50 -19.07
C LEU A 6 -3.40 12.46 -18.17
N GLN A 7 -3.61 12.64 -16.87
CA GLN A 7 -2.92 11.94 -15.81
C GLN A 7 -3.37 10.47 -15.74
N ASN A 8 -2.51 9.56 -16.19
CA ASN A 8 -2.68 8.12 -15.98
C ASN A 8 -2.20 7.77 -14.56
N PHE A 9 -3.03 7.98 -13.52
CA PHE A 9 -2.69 7.51 -12.18
C PHE A 9 -3.22 6.08 -11.96
N THR A 10 -2.34 5.18 -11.55
CA THR A 10 -2.63 3.73 -11.59
C THR A 10 -2.37 2.97 -10.30
N ASN A 11 -2.01 3.58 -9.18
CA ASN A 11 -2.16 2.90 -7.88
C ASN A 11 -2.42 3.93 -6.78
N SER A 12 -3.52 3.77 -6.06
CA SER A 12 -3.74 4.45 -4.79
C SER A 12 -4.37 3.47 -3.82
N PHE A 13 -3.78 3.37 -2.63
CA PHE A 13 -4.40 2.75 -1.45
C PHE A 13 -5.29 3.80 -0.78
N CYS A 14 -6.59 3.52 -0.67
CA CYS A 14 -7.58 4.43 -0.11
C CYS A 14 -8.45 3.70 0.91
N ILE A 15 -8.76 4.34 2.04
CA ILE A 15 -9.69 3.83 3.06
C ILE A 15 -11.08 4.42 2.82
N ASP A 16 -12.10 3.55 2.83
CA ASP A 16 -13.51 3.82 2.50
C ASP A 16 -14.03 5.20 2.94
N GLY A 17 -14.61 5.90 1.98
CA GLY A 17 -15.47 7.07 2.15
C GLY A 17 -16.49 7.10 1.03
N GLU A 18 -17.73 7.53 1.33
CA GLU A 18 -18.74 7.71 0.29
C GLU A 18 -18.20 8.60 -0.84
N GLY A 19 -18.26 8.11 -2.08
CA GLY A 19 -17.84 8.87 -3.26
C GLY A 19 -16.34 8.81 -3.59
N VAL A 20 -15.52 8.02 -2.87
CA VAL A 20 -14.08 7.89 -3.19
C VAL A 20 -13.88 7.39 -4.63
N ILE A 21 -14.61 6.35 -5.05
CA ILE A 21 -14.50 5.81 -6.41
C ILE A 21 -14.89 6.86 -7.44
N GLU A 22 -16.04 7.54 -7.26
CA GLU A 22 -16.53 8.55 -8.18
C GLU A 22 -15.56 9.73 -8.34
N LYS A 23 -15.01 10.22 -7.22
CA LYS A 23 -14.00 11.30 -7.23
C LYS A 23 -12.75 10.90 -7.99
N ASN A 24 -12.28 9.66 -7.80
CA ASN A 24 -11.10 9.13 -8.47
C ASN A 24 -11.31 8.93 -9.97
N VAL A 25 -12.47 8.41 -10.35
CA VAL A 25 -12.86 8.32 -11.77
C VAL A 25 -12.90 9.71 -12.39
N ALA A 26 -13.48 10.70 -11.70
CA ALA A 26 -13.52 12.08 -12.18
C ALA A 26 -12.11 12.71 -12.32
N ALA A 27 -11.15 12.27 -11.50
CA ALA A 27 -9.74 12.65 -11.58
C ALA A 27 -8.94 11.87 -12.65
N GLY A 28 -9.56 10.92 -13.36
CA GLY A 28 -8.92 10.14 -14.43
C GLY A 28 -8.15 8.90 -13.97
N VAL A 29 -8.30 8.48 -12.70
CA VAL A 29 -7.68 7.26 -12.18
C VAL A 29 -8.23 6.03 -12.91
N LYS A 30 -7.33 5.17 -13.39
CA LYS A 30 -7.68 3.94 -14.14
C LYS A 30 -7.46 2.66 -13.35
N THR A 31 -6.59 2.71 -12.34
CA THR A 31 -6.28 1.56 -11.49
C THR A 31 -6.23 2.02 -10.03
N LEU A 32 -7.05 1.38 -9.19
CA LEU A 32 -7.32 1.78 -7.81
C LEU A 32 -7.23 0.53 -6.92
N ASN A 33 -6.50 0.62 -5.81
CA ASN A 33 -6.47 -0.42 -4.79
C ASN A 33 -7.26 0.08 -3.57
N LEU A 34 -8.53 -0.31 -3.43
CA LEU A 34 -9.45 0.29 -2.47
C LEU A 34 -9.69 -0.61 -1.26
N LEU A 35 -9.33 -0.15 -0.06
CA LEU A 35 -9.83 -0.74 1.19
C LEU A 35 -11.26 -0.28 1.44
N THR A 36 -12.21 -1.22 1.51
CA THR A 36 -13.62 -0.92 1.69
C THR A 36 -14.33 -1.87 2.65
N SER A 37 -15.28 -1.31 3.40
CA SER A 37 -16.24 -2.05 4.23
C SER A 37 -17.38 -2.68 3.40
N ASN A 38 -17.59 -2.22 2.16
CA ASN A 38 -18.65 -2.69 1.27
C ASN A 38 -18.12 -3.18 -0.09
N PRO A 39 -17.47 -4.35 -0.13
CA PRO A 39 -16.81 -4.86 -1.34
C PRO A 39 -17.78 -5.18 -2.48
N LEU A 40 -19.05 -5.50 -2.19
CA LEU A 40 -20.06 -5.73 -3.21
C LEU A 40 -20.45 -4.45 -3.94
N LEU A 41 -20.54 -3.33 -3.22
CA LEU A 41 -20.80 -2.03 -3.83
C LEU A 41 -19.60 -1.56 -4.64
N ALA A 42 -18.39 -1.68 -4.08
CA ALA A 42 -17.16 -1.34 -4.78
C ALA A 42 -17.01 -2.15 -6.08
N ALA A 43 -17.27 -3.46 -6.06
CA ALA A 43 -17.21 -4.31 -7.26
C ALA A 43 -18.15 -3.85 -8.37
N LYS A 44 -19.39 -3.47 -8.02
CA LYS A 44 -20.34 -2.90 -9.00
C LYS A 44 -19.80 -1.62 -9.63
N LYS A 45 -19.23 -0.73 -8.82
CA LYS A 45 -18.68 0.54 -9.30
C LYS A 45 -17.42 0.34 -10.15
N TYR A 46 -16.55 -0.61 -9.78
CA TYR A 46 -15.37 -0.98 -10.58
C TYR A 46 -15.79 -1.45 -11.97
N GLN A 47 -16.80 -2.32 -12.06
CA GLN A 47 -17.36 -2.77 -13.33
C GLN A 47 -18.01 -1.62 -14.12
N GLN A 48 -18.81 -0.78 -13.45
CA GLN A 48 -19.47 0.37 -14.07
C GLN A 48 -18.47 1.36 -14.71
N HIS A 49 -17.34 1.59 -14.04
CA HIS A 49 -16.32 2.55 -14.49
C HIS A 49 -15.14 1.90 -15.21
N SER A 50 -15.15 0.58 -15.42
CA SER A 50 -14.03 -0.18 -15.99
C SER A 50 -12.70 0.08 -15.27
N LEU A 51 -12.74 0.20 -13.94
CA LEU A 51 -11.55 0.37 -13.11
C LEU A 51 -10.82 -0.97 -12.93
N ALA A 52 -9.50 -0.93 -13.06
CA ALA A 52 -8.61 -2.02 -12.67
C ALA A 52 -8.13 -1.86 -11.21
N GLY A 53 -7.40 -2.85 -10.71
CA GLY A 53 -6.81 -2.85 -9.37
C GLY A 53 -7.58 -3.74 -8.40
N LYS A 54 -7.16 -3.74 -7.13
CA LYS A 54 -7.64 -4.70 -6.12
C LYS A 54 -8.67 -4.06 -5.20
N ILE A 55 -9.76 -4.77 -4.92
CA ILE A 55 -10.63 -4.45 -3.79
C ILE A 55 -10.04 -5.13 -2.55
N ILE A 56 -9.61 -4.32 -1.60
CA ILE A 56 -8.97 -4.74 -0.37
C ILE A 56 -10.04 -4.81 0.73
N VAL A 57 -10.02 -5.89 1.50
CA VAL A 57 -11.00 -6.15 2.55
C VAL A 57 -10.31 -6.65 3.80
N LYS A 58 -10.86 -6.31 4.97
CA LYS A 58 -10.44 -6.96 6.21
C LYS A 58 -11.04 -8.36 6.29
N PRO A 59 -10.23 -9.37 6.65
CA PRO A 59 -10.65 -10.77 6.58
C PRO A 59 -11.79 -11.14 7.55
N ASP A 60 -11.95 -10.40 8.64
CA ASP A 60 -13.02 -10.55 9.64
C ASP A 60 -14.32 -9.82 9.27
N GLU A 61 -14.26 -8.84 8.36
CA GLU A 61 -15.42 -8.07 7.90
C GLU A 61 -16.07 -8.68 6.64
N ILE A 62 -15.49 -9.75 6.07
CA ILE A 62 -16.00 -10.39 4.86
C ILE A 62 -16.25 -11.90 5.05
N LYS A 63 -17.41 -12.36 4.57
CA LYS A 63 -17.71 -13.80 4.51
C LYS A 63 -16.93 -14.48 3.37
N PHE A 64 -16.39 -15.66 3.62
CA PHE A 64 -15.68 -16.46 2.61
C PHE A 64 -16.52 -16.77 1.36
N SER A 65 -17.84 -16.92 1.50
CA SER A 65 -18.77 -17.07 0.37
C SER A 65 -18.82 -15.82 -0.51
N THR A 66 -18.69 -14.63 0.06
CA THR A 66 -18.61 -13.36 -0.66
C THR A 66 -17.30 -13.24 -1.43
N ILE A 67 -16.16 -13.61 -0.82
CA ILE A 67 -14.85 -13.66 -1.51
C ILE A 67 -14.96 -14.52 -2.78
N LYS A 68 -15.43 -15.76 -2.64
CA LYS A 68 -15.59 -16.69 -3.78
C LYS A 68 -16.52 -16.14 -4.86
N LYS A 69 -17.59 -15.44 -4.47
CA LYS A 69 -18.53 -14.84 -5.42
C LYS A 69 -17.86 -13.74 -6.23
N LEU A 70 -17.13 -12.84 -5.57
CA LEU A 70 -16.43 -11.72 -6.22
C LEU A 70 -15.31 -12.21 -7.15
N GLN A 71 -14.52 -13.19 -6.73
CA GLN A 71 -13.50 -13.82 -7.57
C GLN A 71 -14.10 -14.44 -8.84
N LYS A 72 -15.25 -15.12 -8.74
CA LYS A 72 -15.98 -15.64 -9.91
C LYS A 72 -16.48 -14.57 -10.86
N GLN A 73 -16.62 -13.32 -10.40
CA GLN A 73 -16.98 -12.17 -11.21
C GLN A 73 -15.76 -11.49 -11.85
N GLY A 74 -14.56 -12.07 -11.70
CA GLY A 74 -13.32 -11.51 -12.22
C GLY A 74 -12.82 -10.30 -11.44
N ILE A 75 -13.26 -10.12 -10.18
CA ILE A 75 -12.80 -9.03 -9.32
C ILE A 75 -11.54 -9.47 -8.59
N ASP A 76 -10.46 -8.71 -8.75
CA ASP A 76 -9.23 -8.89 -7.99
C ASP A 76 -9.43 -8.44 -6.54
N LEU A 77 -9.06 -9.31 -5.61
CA LEU A 77 -9.20 -9.09 -4.17
C LEU A 77 -7.85 -9.17 -3.46
N ALA A 78 -7.72 -8.43 -2.36
CA ALA A 78 -6.63 -8.56 -1.41
C ALA A 78 -7.14 -8.49 0.02
N LEU A 79 -6.35 -8.99 0.96
CA LEU A 79 -6.63 -8.88 2.39
C LEU A 79 -5.86 -7.70 2.99
N TYR A 80 -6.52 -6.91 3.81
CA TYR A 80 -5.87 -5.93 4.68
C TYR A 80 -5.65 -6.56 6.05
N ILE A 81 -4.39 -6.73 6.45
CA ILE A 81 -4.03 -7.45 7.68
C ILE A 81 -3.26 -6.50 8.59
N ASP A 82 -3.97 -5.87 9.53
CA ASP A 82 -3.32 -5.13 10.61
C ASP A 82 -2.92 -6.10 11.73
N LEU A 83 -1.62 -6.38 11.86
CA LEU A 83 -1.08 -7.33 12.85
C LEU A 83 -1.45 -6.97 14.29
N SER A 84 -1.73 -5.68 14.57
CA SER A 84 -2.14 -5.25 15.92
C SER A 84 -3.59 -5.60 16.26
N CYS A 85 -4.40 -5.98 15.27
CA CYS A 85 -5.82 -6.30 15.44
C CYS A 85 -6.12 -7.80 15.58
N TYR A 86 -5.12 -8.67 15.40
CA TYR A 86 -5.34 -10.11 15.28
C TYR A 86 -4.36 -10.90 16.15
N ASP A 87 -4.85 -12.00 16.73
CA ASP A 87 -4.00 -12.97 17.41
C ASP A 87 -3.32 -13.94 16.40
N GLU A 88 -2.35 -14.70 16.88
CA GLU A 88 -1.58 -15.65 16.07
C GLU A 88 -2.46 -16.67 15.33
N LYS A 89 -3.52 -17.19 15.98
CA LYS A 89 -4.44 -18.17 15.37
C LYS A 89 -5.24 -17.56 14.23
N GLN A 90 -5.66 -16.31 14.38
CA GLN A 90 -6.31 -15.56 13.31
C GLN A 90 -5.35 -15.33 12.14
N LEU A 91 -4.11 -14.93 12.43
CA LEU A 91 -3.08 -14.70 11.41
C LEU A 91 -2.75 -15.98 10.63
N GLU A 92 -2.58 -17.13 11.30
CA GLU A 92 -2.41 -18.44 10.65
C GLU A 92 -3.56 -18.76 9.69
N LYS A 93 -4.80 -18.53 10.14
CA LYS A 93 -6.00 -18.75 9.31
C LYS A 93 -6.02 -17.83 8.08
N PHE A 94 -5.62 -16.57 8.23
CA PHE A 94 -5.58 -15.62 7.11
C PHE A 94 -4.44 -15.95 6.14
N SER A 95 -3.30 -16.42 6.67
CA SER A 95 -2.19 -16.90 5.86
C SER A 95 -2.64 -18.03 4.93
N ALA A 96 -3.44 -18.98 5.42
CA ALA A 96 -3.96 -20.10 4.60
C ALA A 96 -4.86 -19.69 3.42
N LEU A 97 -5.36 -18.45 3.34
CA LEU A 97 -6.21 -17.99 2.24
C LEU A 97 -5.44 -17.78 0.93
N ASN A 98 -4.11 -17.67 0.97
CA ASN A 98 -3.22 -17.47 -0.19
C ASN A 98 -3.69 -16.38 -1.18
N MET A 99 -4.24 -15.29 -0.65
CA MET A 99 -4.63 -14.10 -1.41
C MET A 99 -3.55 -13.02 -1.28
N PRO A 100 -3.43 -12.08 -2.25
CA PRO A 100 -2.60 -10.89 -2.07
C PRO A 100 -2.91 -10.17 -0.75
N VAL A 101 -1.90 -9.59 -0.12
CA VAL A 101 -2.03 -8.93 1.19
C VAL A 101 -1.50 -7.51 1.16
N PHE A 102 -2.17 -6.64 1.92
CA PHE A 102 -1.73 -5.30 2.29
C PHE A 102 -1.57 -5.29 3.80
N ILE A 103 -0.36 -5.04 4.28
CA ILE A 103 -0.02 -5.10 5.70
C ILE A 103 0.52 -3.73 6.12
N PRO A 104 -0.21 -2.94 6.93
CA PRO A 104 0.33 -1.72 7.51
C PRO A 104 1.45 -2.08 8.50
N LEU A 105 2.67 -1.68 8.17
CA LEU A 105 3.86 -2.03 8.91
C LEU A 105 4.89 -0.91 8.83
N PHE A 106 5.61 -0.71 9.94
CA PHE A 106 6.63 0.33 10.07
C PHE A 106 6.11 1.75 9.81
N ASP A 107 4.79 1.94 9.86
CA ASP A 107 4.09 3.21 9.66
C ASP A 107 4.07 4.05 10.94
N ASN A 108 4.15 3.40 12.10
CA ASN A 108 4.14 4.05 13.41
C ASN A 108 5.19 3.39 14.32
N LEU A 109 6.04 4.21 14.95
CA LEU A 109 7.15 3.72 15.79
C LEU A 109 6.65 2.91 16.99
N LYS A 110 5.59 3.38 17.65
CA LYS A 110 5.02 2.72 18.83
C LYS A 110 4.47 1.35 18.45
N LYS A 111 3.65 1.27 17.39
CA LYS A 111 3.08 0.03 16.88
C LYS A 111 4.17 -0.98 16.49
N THR A 112 5.21 -0.51 15.81
CA THR A 112 6.37 -1.32 15.43
C THR A 112 7.05 -1.93 16.65
N GLY A 113 7.30 -1.11 17.68
CA GLY A 113 7.89 -1.57 18.94
C GLY A 113 6.99 -2.52 19.74
N GLU A 114 5.68 -2.29 19.74
CA GLU A 114 4.69 -3.16 20.41
C GLU A 114 4.67 -4.55 19.76
N ILE A 115 4.64 -4.64 18.43
CA ILE A 115 4.71 -5.92 17.70
C ILE A 115 6.04 -6.62 18.01
N ALA A 116 7.16 -5.90 17.91
CA ALA A 116 8.48 -6.49 18.18
C ALA A 116 8.60 -7.03 19.62
N SER A 117 8.08 -6.28 20.60
CA SER A 117 8.06 -6.68 22.01
C SER A 117 7.16 -7.89 22.25
N GLN A 118 5.98 -7.92 21.63
CA GLN A 118 5.01 -9.00 21.78
C GLN A 118 5.52 -10.34 21.24
N TYR A 119 6.17 -10.33 20.07
CA TYR A 119 6.59 -11.56 19.37
C TYR A 119 8.08 -11.87 19.55
N GLY A 120 8.87 -10.95 20.10
CA GLY A 120 10.32 -11.13 20.31
C GLY A 120 11.16 -11.14 19.03
N ILE A 121 10.56 -10.79 17.89
CA ILE A 121 11.17 -10.74 16.55
C ILE A 121 10.71 -9.48 15.83
N SER A 122 11.44 -9.06 14.80
CA SER A 122 11.03 -7.88 14.03
C SER A 122 9.69 -8.14 13.31
N PRO A 123 8.90 -7.09 13.03
CA PRO A 123 7.65 -7.26 12.30
C PRO A 123 7.81 -7.86 10.90
N ALA A 124 8.93 -7.60 10.20
CA ALA A 124 9.23 -8.23 8.92
C ALA A 124 9.47 -9.75 9.10
N LYS A 125 10.22 -10.14 10.14
CA LYS A 125 10.46 -11.55 10.46
C LYS A 125 9.16 -12.27 10.85
N LEU A 126 8.28 -11.61 11.58
CA LEU A 126 6.98 -12.17 11.95
C LEU A 126 6.14 -12.54 10.72
N ILE A 127 6.01 -11.64 9.75
CA ILE A 127 5.22 -11.91 8.54
C ILE A 127 5.91 -12.87 7.58
N GLU A 128 7.24 -12.95 7.63
CA GLU A 128 8.03 -14.01 6.97
C GLU A 128 7.66 -15.38 7.55
N ASP A 129 7.78 -15.55 8.88
CA ASP A 129 7.52 -16.82 9.56
C ASP A 129 6.07 -17.27 9.41
N MET A 130 5.13 -16.32 9.28
CA MET A 130 3.72 -16.60 9.00
C MET A 130 3.42 -16.94 7.53
N GLY A 131 4.40 -16.85 6.62
CA GLY A 131 4.22 -17.15 5.19
C GLY A 131 3.42 -16.10 4.42
N PHE A 132 3.34 -14.86 4.92
CA PHE A 132 2.68 -13.77 4.19
C PHE A 132 3.55 -13.23 3.04
N LEU A 133 4.87 -13.42 3.10
CA LEU A 133 5.79 -12.96 2.07
C LEU A 133 5.89 -13.91 0.86
N ASP A 134 5.37 -15.14 0.95
CA ASP A 134 5.38 -16.13 -0.15
C ASP A 134 4.38 -15.82 -1.29
N ARG A 135 3.73 -14.66 -1.25
CA ARG A 135 2.67 -14.23 -2.18
C ARG A 135 2.78 -12.73 -2.45
N ASP A 136 1.89 -12.19 -3.29
CA ASP A 136 1.82 -10.74 -3.56
C ASP A 136 1.56 -9.95 -2.27
N CYS A 137 2.63 -9.42 -1.67
CA CYS A 137 2.62 -8.72 -0.39
C CYS A 137 2.99 -7.25 -0.61
N THR A 138 2.13 -6.36 -0.13
CA THR A 138 2.36 -4.92 -0.10
C THR A 138 2.41 -4.45 1.34
N ILE A 139 3.54 -3.88 1.73
CA ILE A 139 3.73 -3.19 3.00
C ILE A 139 3.20 -1.77 2.83
N VAL A 140 2.23 -1.36 3.66
CA VAL A 140 1.72 0.01 3.67
C VAL A 140 2.47 0.77 4.77
N GLY A 141 3.36 1.68 4.38
CA GLY A 141 4.30 2.34 5.29
C GLY A 141 5.76 2.03 4.93
N GLY A 142 6.60 1.80 5.94
CA GLY A 142 8.04 1.56 5.79
C GLY A 142 8.93 2.64 6.41
N GLU A 143 8.35 3.63 7.08
CA GLU A 143 9.04 4.78 7.67
C GLU A 143 10.04 4.38 8.76
N TYR A 144 9.69 3.38 9.56
CA TYR A 144 10.49 2.88 10.69
C TYR A 144 11.14 1.51 10.43
N ALA A 145 11.16 1.06 9.17
CA ALA A 145 11.82 -0.19 8.81
C ALA A 145 13.34 0.00 8.87
N ASP A 146 14.03 -0.88 9.57
CA ASP A 146 15.49 -0.87 9.56
C ASP A 146 16.05 -1.60 8.32
N LYS A 147 17.38 -1.69 8.24
CA LYS A 147 18.02 -2.32 7.09
C LYS A 147 17.74 -3.82 7.00
N ASP A 148 17.69 -4.52 8.14
CA ASP A 148 17.49 -5.97 8.20
C ASP A 148 16.04 -6.30 7.83
N ASP A 149 15.08 -5.48 8.28
CA ASP A 149 13.67 -5.55 7.87
C ASP A 149 13.52 -5.38 6.35
N LEU A 150 14.16 -4.36 5.77
CA LEU A 150 14.10 -4.10 4.33
C LEU A 150 14.79 -5.20 3.51
N GLU A 151 15.85 -5.82 4.04
CA GLU A 151 16.51 -6.96 3.41
C GLU A 151 15.59 -8.18 3.36
N ILE A 152 14.92 -8.52 4.47
CA ILE A 152 13.91 -9.59 4.51
C ILE A 152 12.82 -9.31 3.47
N LEU A 153 12.21 -8.12 3.50
CA LEU A 153 11.14 -7.76 2.55
C LEU A 153 11.62 -7.83 1.09
N GLY A 154 12.86 -7.40 0.83
CA GLY A 154 13.47 -7.41 -0.50
C GLY A 154 13.69 -8.82 -1.05
N LEU A 155 14.09 -9.78 -0.20
CA LEU A 155 14.30 -11.18 -0.58
C LEU A 155 13.04 -11.84 -1.17
N TYR A 156 11.86 -11.44 -0.69
CA TYR A 156 10.57 -11.95 -1.17
C TYR A 156 9.93 -11.08 -2.25
N GLY A 157 10.58 -9.98 -2.67
CA GLY A 157 10.06 -9.07 -3.67
C GLY A 157 8.79 -8.33 -3.21
N ALA A 158 8.66 -8.06 -1.91
CA ALA A 158 7.55 -7.29 -1.37
C ALA A 158 7.52 -5.87 -1.99
N LYS A 159 6.33 -5.29 -2.04
CA LYS A 159 6.11 -3.92 -2.50
C LYS A 159 5.95 -3.00 -1.30
N MET A 160 6.39 -1.75 -1.44
CA MET A 160 6.16 -0.70 -0.46
C MET A 160 5.13 0.28 -1.01
N ALA A 161 4.06 0.54 -0.27
CA ALA A 161 3.08 1.59 -0.55
C ALA A 161 3.26 2.70 0.48
N VAL A 162 3.96 3.78 0.08
CA VAL A 162 4.22 4.92 0.95
C VAL A 162 3.14 5.99 0.77
N CYS A 163 2.67 6.57 1.87
CA CYS A 163 1.57 7.53 1.88
C CYS A 163 2.02 8.85 2.53
N PRO A 164 2.98 9.57 1.92
CA PRO A 164 3.80 10.55 2.62
C PRO A 164 3.02 11.74 3.19
N ILE A 165 1.98 12.23 2.50
CA ILE A 165 1.11 13.29 3.04
C ILE A 165 0.31 12.77 4.23
N PHE A 166 -0.33 11.60 4.09
CA PHE A 166 -1.10 10.99 5.17
C PHE A 166 -0.25 10.72 6.42
N GLN A 167 0.94 10.14 6.25
CA GLN A 167 1.84 9.87 7.37
C GLN A 167 2.30 11.15 8.07
N SER A 168 2.58 12.20 7.30
CA SER A 168 2.95 13.49 7.89
C SER A 168 1.78 14.13 8.67
N GLN A 169 0.52 13.90 8.25
CA GLN A 169 -0.65 14.32 9.03
C GLN A 169 -0.80 13.54 10.35
N GLN A 170 -0.30 12.29 10.41
CA GLN A 170 -0.25 11.50 11.64
C GLN A 170 0.95 11.87 12.53
N GLY A 171 1.87 12.71 12.05
CA GLY A 171 3.07 13.11 12.79
C GLY A 171 4.22 12.10 12.72
N GLU A 172 4.18 11.19 11.74
CA GLU A 172 5.20 10.17 11.54
C GLU A 172 6.39 10.70 10.71
N THR A 173 7.49 9.96 10.71
CA THR A 173 8.71 10.34 9.97
C THR A 173 8.58 10.13 8.45
N PHE A 174 9.58 10.55 7.69
CA PHE A 174 9.63 10.39 6.24
C PHE A 174 10.16 9.01 5.83
N SER A 175 9.54 8.41 4.81
CA SER A 175 9.97 7.13 4.26
C SER A 175 11.28 7.28 3.48
N ASN A 176 12.29 6.44 3.78
CA ASN A 176 13.57 6.44 3.06
C ASN A 176 13.49 5.61 1.77
N VAL A 177 12.82 6.16 0.75
CA VAL A 177 12.56 5.45 -0.50
C VAL A 177 13.83 5.11 -1.29
N VAL A 178 14.89 5.89 -1.14
CA VAL A 178 16.21 5.58 -1.74
C VAL A 178 16.78 4.30 -1.15
N LEU A 179 16.69 4.12 0.16
CA LEU A 179 17.12 2.90 0.82
C LEU A 179 16.25 1.71 0.38
N MET A 180 14.93 1.87 0.36
CA MET A 180 14.00 0.82 -0.10
C MET A 180 14.35 0.34 -1.51
N GLN A 181 14.55 1.27 -2.45
CA GLN A 181 14.92 0.93 -3.83
C GLN A 181 16.29 0.25 -3.92
N LYS A 182 17.28 0.69 -3.12
CA LYS A 182 18.60 0.04 -3.05
C LYS A 182 18.52 -1.39 -2.52
N MET A 183 17.53 -1.70 -1.69
CA MET A 183 17.23 -3.05 -1.19
C MET A 183 16.38 -3.88 -2.18
N GLY A 184 16.14 -3.38 -3.39
CA GLY A 184 15.40 -4.10 -4.43
C GLY A 184 13.88 -4.03 -4.29
N LEU A 185 13.36 -3.24 -3.36
CA LEU A 185 11.92 -3.09 -3.15
C LEU A 185 11.29 -2.19 -4.21
N LYS A 186 10.11 -2.60 -4.70
CA LYS A 186 9.27 -1.75 -5.55
C LYS A 186 8.49 -0.78 -4.69
N VAL A 187 8.69 0.52 -4.91
CA VAL A 187 7.99 1.57 -4.16
C VAL A 187 6.85 2.14 -5.02
N GLN A 188 5.68 2.27 -4.40
CA GLN A 188 4.46 2.84 -4.98
C GLN A 188 3.90 3.89 -4.02
N LEU A 189 3.14 4.84 -4.57
CA LEU A 189 2.45 5.85 -3.79
C LEU A 189 1.04 5.41 -3.43
N GLY A 190 0.58 5.84 -2.25
CA GLY A 190 -0.80 5.73 -1.81
C GLY A 190 -1.28 7.04 -1.18
N SER A 191 -2.59 7.21 -1.10
CA SER A 191 -3.20 8.36 -0.40
C SER A 191 -3.44 8.09 1.08
N GLY A 192 -3.20 6.87 1.55
CA GLY A 192 -3.48 6.45 2.93
C GLY A 192 -4.96 6.64 3.28
N GLY A 193 -5.23 7.20 4.45
CA GLY A 193 -6.57 7.56 4.90
C GLY A 193 -7.16 8.84 4.29
N ASN A 194 -6.46 9.51 3.37
CA ASN A 194 -7.00 10.71 2.73
C ASN A 194 -8.06 10.36 1.69
N ALA A 195 -9.24 10.98 1.83
CA ALA A 195 -10.36 10.77 0.91
C ALA A 195 -10.14 11.39 -0.48
N GLU A 196 -9.23 12.38 -0.58
CA GLU A 196 -8.82 12.97 -1.85
C GLU A 196 -7.52 12.34 -2.32
N ILE A 197 -7.53 11.85 -3.55
CA ILE A 197 -6.37 11.19 -4.17
C ILE A 197 -5.71 12.19 -5.10
N ASN A 198 -4.58 12.75 -4.65
CA ASN A 198 -3.72 13.59 -5.48
C ASN A 198 -2.31 12.98 -5.55
N MET A 199 -2.11 12.01 -6.44
CA MET A 199 -0.83 11.29 -6.56
C MET A 199 0.32 12.19 -7.04
N THR A 200 0.03 13.26 -7.79
CA THR A 200 1.05 14.27 -8.10
C THR A 200 1.46 15.05 -6.86
N GLY A 201 0.51 15.36 -5.98
CA GLY A 201 0.75 15.93 -4.67
C GLY A 201 1.60 15.01 -3.81
N GLU A 202 1.22 13.74 -3.67
CA GLU A 202 2.00 12.73 -2.93
C GLU A 202 3.43 12.61 -3.49
N ALA A 203 3.58 12.52 -4.82
CA ALA A 203 4.90 12.43 -5.47
C ALA A 203 5.75 13.67 -5.23
N ASN A 204 5.19 14.87 -5.40
CA ASN A 204 5.95 16.09 -5.16
C ASN A 204 6.33 16.24 -3.69
N TYR A 205 5.46 15.82 -2.77
CA TYR A 205 5.75 15.83 -1.35
C TYR A 205 6.84 14.82 -1.01
N LEU A 206 6.75 13.58 -1.50
CA LEU A 206 7.79 12.55 -1.34
C LEU A 206 9.15 13.00 -1.86
N TYR A 207 9.18 13.64 -3.03
CA TYR A 207 10.42 14.18 -3.60
C TYR A 207 11.08 15.15 -2.61
N LEU A 208 10.35 16.15 -2.11
CA LEU A 208 10.90 17.16 -1.20
C LEU A 208 11.31 16.57 0.16
N THR A 209 10.52 15.65 0.71
CA THR A 209 10.83 15.01 1.99
C THR A 209 12.04 14.08 1.86
N THR A 210 12.20 13.38 0.72
CA THR A 210 13.38 12.54 0.45
C THR A 210 14.66 13.36 0.39
N LEU A 211 14.66 14.49 -0.34
CA LEU A 211 15.83 15.37 -0.40
C LEU A 211 16.19 15.94 0.98
N SER A 212 15.17 16.27 1.78
CA SER A 212 15.34 16.80 3.14
C SER A 212 15.87 15.75 4.11
N LEU A 213 15.30 14.54 4.09
CA LEU A 213 15.71 13.41 4.93
C LEU A 213 17.18 13.04 4.70
N LEU A 214 17.62 13.07 3.45
CA LEU A 214 18.97 12.68 3.05
C LEU A 214 19.96 13.85 3.02
N GLU A 215 19.50 15.07 3.33
CA GLU A 215 20.27 16.31 3.26
C GLU A 215 21.02 16.46 1.92
N ASN A 216 20.41 16.00 0.84
CA ASN A 216 21.05 15.88 -0.47
C ASN A 216 20.06 16.24 -1.59
N PRO A 217 20.25 17.39 -2.28
CA PRO A 217 19.35 17.84 -3.34
C PRO A 217 19.45 17.01 -4.64
N GLN A 218 20.36 16.04 -4.69
CA GLN A 218 20.56 15.12 -5.82
C GLN A 218 20.27 13.66 -5.42
N ALA A 219 19.60 13.43 -4.30
CA ALA A 219 19.34 12.06 -3.81
C ALA A 219 18.40 11.26 -4.72
N VAL A 220 17.43 11.93 -5.34
CA VAL A 220 16.46 11.39 -6.30
C VAL A 220 16.08 12.45 -7.33
N SER A 221 15.68 12.00 -8.52
CA SER A 221 15.09 12.85 -9.55
C SER A 221 13.56 12.93 -9.40
N ARG A 222 12.95 13.98 -9.99
CA ARG A 222 11.49 14.10 -10.01
C ARG A 222 10.86 13.00 -10.85
N GLU A 223 11.50 12.64 -11.95
CA GLU A 223 11.07 11.58 -12.86
C GLU A 223 11.07 10.22 -12.16
N GLU A 224 12.10 9.93 -11.34
CA GLU A 224 12.17 8.70 -10.54
C GLU A 224 10.99 8.59 -9.57
N ILE A 225 10.69 9.67 -8.84
CA ILE A 225 9.55 9.72 -7.91
C ILE A 225 8.21 9.69 -8.66
N GLN A 226 8.10 10.34 -9.82
CA GLN A 226 6.87 10.33 -10.63
C GLN A 226 6.51 8.92 -11.12
N ARG A 227 7.50 8.08 -11.47
CA ARG A 227 7.24 6.66 -11.83
C ARG A 227 6.57 5.87 -10.69
N MET A 228 6.71 6.31 -9.44
CA MET A 228 6.03 5.70 -8.28
C MET A 228 4.51 5.99 -8.23
N THR A 229 4.01 6.97 -9.00
CA THR A 229 2.56 7.27 -9.12
C THR A 229 1.79 6.26 -9.98
N GLY A 230 2.52 5.43 -10.74
CA GLY A 230 1.96 4.45 -11.65
C GLY A 230 2.41 4.62 -13.10
N GLU A 231 2.24 3.54 -13.87
CA GLU A 231 2.75 3.25 -15.21
C GLU A 231 4.29 3.07 -15.31
N ASN A 232 4.71 1.79 -15.43
CA ASN A 232 6.02 1.30 -15.87
C ASN A 232 7.17 1.25 -14.83
N TYR A 233 7.02 0.39 -13.81
CA TYR A 233 8.18 -0.30 -13.21
C TYR A 233 8.49 -1.56 -14.02
N GLU A 234 8.97 -1.39 -15.24
CA GLU A 234 9.81 -2.42 -15.87
C GLU A 234 11.26 -2.07 -15.52
N ASN A 235 11.93 -3.00 -14.84
CA ASN A 235 13.35 -2.89 -14.46
C ASN A 235 14.25 -2.92 -15.69
#